data_AF-A0A538TZW8-F1
#
_entry.id   AF-A0A538TZW8-F1
#
_cell.length_a   1.000
_cell.length_b   1.000
_cell.length_c   1.000
_cell.angle_alpha   90.00
_cell.angle_beta   90.00
_cell.angle_gamma   90.00
#
_symmetry.space_group_name_H-M   'P 1'
#
loop_
_entity.id
_entity.type
_entity.pdbx_description
1 polymer ?
#
loop_
_entity_poly.entity_id
_entity_poly.type
_entity_poly.pdbx_seq_one_letter_code
_entity_poly.pdbx_strand_id
1 'polypeptide(L)'
;MIAGRKLVGSAQRRTGRGLLQQGSVLIGPGHLRLADYLAAPAAHREAVRGALARATAGAGPWLGPDPPLERWADGLAAVLPPCTRRLSGAAGAALLTAAQDGSYTRASSN
;
A
#
# COMPACT_ATOMS: atom_id res chain seq x y z
N MET A 1 5.56 -13.05 0.86
CA MET A 1 6.98 -12.65 0.73
C MET A 1 7.53 -13.23 -0.56
N ILE A 2 8.63 -12.70 -1.10
CA ILE A 2 9.36 -13.32 -2.21
C ILE A 2 10.82 -13.49 -1.77
N ALA A 3 11.34 -14.73 -1.81
CA ALA A 3 12.71 -15.06 -1.40
C ALA A 3 13.10 -14.44 -0.03
N GLY A 4 12.22 -14.54 0.96
CA GLY A 4 12.43 -13.97 2.30
C GLY A 4 12.28 -12.45 2.41
N ARG A 5 11.99 -11.73 1.31
CA ARG A 5 11.81 -10.28 1.30
C ARG A 5 10.34 -9.88 1.30
N LYS A 6 10.03 -8.76 1.95
CA LYS A 6 8.67 -8.23 2.08
C LYS A 6 8.20 -7.60 0.75
N LEU A 7 7.04 -8.05 0.28
CA LEU A 7 6.37 -7.53 -0.93
C LEU A 7 5.12 -6.72 -0.59
N VAL A 8 4.39 -7.17 0.43
CA VAL A 8 3.07 -6.64 0.81
C VAL A 8 3.10 -6.25 2.27
N GLY A 9 2.51 -5.11 2.59
CA GLY A 9 2.14 -4.73 3.95
C GLY A 9 0.62 -4.65 4.02
N SER A 10 0.01 -5.28 5.02
CA SER A 10 -1.44 -5.21 5.25
C SER A 10 -1.73 -4.75 6.67
N ALA A 11 -2.85 -4.05 6.82
CA ALA A 11 -3.44 -3.66 8.07
C ALA A 11 -4.93 -3.97 8.03
N GLN A 12 -5.51 -4.24 9.20
CA GLN A 12 -6.93 -4.51 9.32
C GLN A 12 -7.56 -3.70 10.45
N ARG A 13 -8.81 -3.31 10.26
CA ARG A 13 -9.65 -2.71 11.29
C ARG A 13 -11.00 -3.41 11.33
N ARG A 14 -11.43 -3.80 12.52
CA ARG A 14 -12.73 -4.44 12.78
C ARG A 14 -13.68 -3.45 13.44
N THR A 15 -14.92 -3.47 13.02
CA THR A 15 -16.05 -2.83 13.70
C THR A 15 -17.09 -3.91 14.03
N GLY A 16 -18.15 -3.56 14.76
CA GLY A 16 -19.20 -4.53 15.11
C GLY A 16 -19.90 -5.18 13.91
N ARG A 17 -19.84 -4.58 12.71
CA ARG A 17 -20.54 -5.07 11.51
C ARG A 17 -19.66 -5.18 10.26
N GLY A 18 -18.34 -5.01 10.38
CA GLY A 18 -17.48 -4.99 9.21
C GLY A 18 -16.00 -5.16 9.51
N LEU A 19 -15.27 -5.55 8.47
CA LEU A 19 -13.81 -5.66 8.44
C LEU A 19 -13.30 -4.82 7.27
N LEU A 20 -12.41 -3.88 7.56
CA LEU A 20 -11.61 -3.21 6.54
C LEU A 20 -10.22 -3.84 6.53
N GLN A 21 -9.82 -4.42 5.40
CA GLN A 21 -8.43 -4.80 5.14
C GLN A 21 -7.88 -3.86 4.08
N GLN A 22 -6.78 -3.20 4.40
CA GLN A 22 -6.05 -2.32 3.49
C GLN A 22 -4.57 -2.66 3.48
N GLY A 23 -3.86 -2.26 2.45
CA GLY A 23 -2.44 -2.54 2.37
C GLY A 23 -1.77 -1.90 1.18
N SER A 24 -0.47 -2.09 1.12
CA SER A 24 0.38 -1.70 0.00
C SER A 24 1.04 -2.93 -0.59
N VAL A 25 1.11 -2.95 -1.92
CA VAL A 25 1.91 -3.90 -2.69
C VAL A 25 3.06 -3.11 -3.30
N LEU A 26 4.28 -3.56 -3.07
CA LEU A 26 5.46 -2.96 -3.67
C LEU A 26 5.52 -3.38 -5.13
N ILE A 27 5.17 -2.48 -6.04
CA ILE A 27 5.25 -2.73 -7.48
C ILE A 27 6.66 -2.47 -7.99
N GLY A 28 7.29 -1.39 -7.54
CA GLY A 28 8.63 -0.98 -7.94
C GLY A 28 9.42 -0.33 -6.79
N PRO A 29 10.54 0.35 -7.10
CA PRO A 29 11.47 0.89 -6.10
C PRO A 29 10.97 2.17 -5.40
N GLY A 30 9.74 2.64 -5.68
CA GLY A 30 9.21 3.90 -5.15
C GLY A 30 9.25 3.99 -3.61
N HIS A 31 9.11 2.85 -2.91
CA HIS A 31 9.19 2.79 -1.45
C HIS A 31 10.59 3.14 -0.89
N LEU A 32 11.65 3.08 -1.70
CA LEU A 32 13.01 3.47 -1.27
C LEU A 32 13.11 4.97 -0.98
N ARG A 33 12.23 5.78 -1.61
CA ARG A 33 12.11 7.22 -1.35
C ARG A 33 11.55 7.54 0.03
N LEU A 34 11.02 6.55 0.77
CA LEU A 34 10.59 6.75 2.16
C LEU A 34 11.73 7.30 3.03
N ALA A 35 12.98 6.95 2.72
CA ALA A 35 14.16 7.49 3.39
C ALA A 35 14.28 9.02 3.25
N ASP A 36 13.82 9.59 2.13
CA ASP A 36 13.94 11.03 1.85
C ASP A 36 13.01 11.87 2.73
N TYR A 37 11.94 11.26 3.25
CA TYR A 37 10.96 11.90 4.13
C TYR A 37 11.33 11.81 5.61
N LEU A 38 12.43 11.14 5.96
CA LEU A 38 12.90 11.10 7.34
C LEU A 38 13.60 12.41 7.71
N ALA A 39 13.17 13.02 8.83
CA ALA A 39 13.86 14.14 9.46
C ALA A 39 15.16 13.65 10.16
N ALA A 40 16.15 13.23 9.36
CA ALA A 40 17.40 12.64 9.83
C ALA A 40 18.61 13.11 8.99
N PRO A 41 19.85 12.96 9.49
CA PRO A 41 21.05 13.22 8.70
C PRO A 41 21.14 12.36 7.43
N ALA A 42 21.83 12.85 6.39
CA ALA A 42 21.93 12.17 5.10
C ALA A 42 22.48 10.74 5.21
N ALA A 43 23.50 10.52 6.05
CA ALA A 43 24.05 9.19 6.30
C ALA A 43 23.01 8.19 6.84
N HIS A 44 22.12 8.65 7.72
CA HIS A 44 21.04 7.81 8.26
C HIS A 44 20.00 7.49 7.18
N ARG A 45 19.63 8.47 6.34
CA ARG A 45 18.71 8.25 5.22
C ARG A 45 19.25 7.21 4.25
N GLU A 46 20.55 7.27 3.91
CA GLU A 46 21.18 6.29 3.03
C GLU A 46 21.20 4.89 3.67
N ALA A 47 21.52 4.80 4.97
CA ALA A 47 21.47 3.53 5.69
C ALA A 47 20.05 2.91 5.68
N VAL A 48 19.01 3.73 5.90
CA VAL A 48 17.61 3.29 5.82
C VAL A 48 17.25 2.85 4.41
N ARG A 49 17.62 3.61 3.38
CA ARG A 49 17.39 3.26 1.97
C ARG A 49 17.99 1.90 1.64
N GLY A 50 19.24 1.67 2.04
CA GLY A 50 19.92 0.38 1.87
C GLY A 50 19.25 -0.77 2.64
N ALA A 51 18.78 -0.51 3.87
CA ALA A 51 18.05 -1.49 4.66
C ALA A 51 16.72 -1.88 4.00
N LEU A 52 15.95 -0.89 3.51
CA LEU A 52 14.71 -1.12 2.75
C LEU A 52 14.97 -1.97 1.50
N ALA A 53 15.99 -1.63 0.70
CA ALA A 53 16.33 -2.36 -0.51
C ALA A 53 16.69 -3.83 -0.26
N ARG A 54 17.34 -4.13 0.88
CA ARG A 54 17.66 -5.51 1.28
C ARG A 54 16.46 -6.27 1.82
N ALA A 55 15.58 -5.61 2.57
CA ALA A 55 14.47 -6.25 3.27
C ALA A 55 13.20 -6.44 2.41
N THR A 56 13.11 -5.79 1.25
CA THR A 56 11.89 -5.74 0.44
C THR A 56 12.10 -6.22 -0.99
N ALA A 57 11.02 -6.67 -1.65
CA ALA A 57 10.98 -6.98 -3.06
C ALA A 57 9.85 -6.21 -3.75
N GLY A 58 10.05 -5.84 -5.02
CA GLY A 58 9.00 -5.29 -5.87
C GLY A 58 8.44 -6.34 -6.84
N ALA A 59 7.14 -6.30 -7.12
CA ALA A 59 6.46 -7.23 -8.03
C ALA A 59 6.78 -7.01 -9.52
N GLY A 60 7.41 -5.88 -9.88
CA GLY A 60 7.70 -5.48 -11.27
C GLY A 60 8.23 -6.60 -12.18
N PRO A 61 9.24 -7.39 -11.77
CA PRO A 61 9.75 -8.49 -12.59
C PRO A 61 8.71 -9.55 -13.01
N TRP A 62 7.63 -9.72 -12.22
CA TRP A 62 6.54 -10.67 -12.50
C TRP A 62 5.35 -10.02 -13.23
N LEU A 63 5.26 -8.68 -13.22
CA LEU A 63 4.17 -7.95 -13.85
C LEU A 63 4.47 -7.57 -15.31
N GLY A 64 5.74 -7.64 -15.73
CA GLY A 64 6.14 -7.29 -17.10
C GLY A 64 6.30 -5.78 -17.34
N PRO A 65 6.51 -5.36 -18.59
CA PRO A 65 6.93 -3.99 -18.94
C PRO A 65 5.80 -2.93 -19.01
N ASP A 66 4.52 -3.36 -19.02
CA ASP A 66 3.33 -2.50 -19.14
C ASP A 66 2.97 -1.77 -17.83
N PRO A 67 2.08 -0.73 -17.86
CA PRO A 67 1.70 0.01 -16.66
C PRO A 67 1.22 -0.95 -15.56
N PRO A 68 1.97 -1.04 -14.46
CA PRO A 68 1.94 -2.24 -13.63
C PRO A 68 0.76 -2.28 -12.67
N LEU A 69 0.02 -1.17 -12.52
CA LEU A 69 -1.12 -1.08 -11.60
C LEU A 69 -2.39 -1.66 -12.21
N GLU A 70 -2.68 -1.36 -13.47
CA GLU A 70 -3.85 -1.86 -14.20
C GLU A 70 -3.77 -3.37 -14.37
N ARG A 71 -2.60 -3.86 -14.84
CA ARG A 71 -2.34 -5.29 -15.00
C ARG A 71 -2.43 -6.04 -13.66
N TRP A 72 -1.94 -5.44 -12.58
CA TRP A 72 -2.13 -5.99 -11.23
C TRP A 72 -3.61 -6.05 -10.84
N ALA A 73 -4.37 -4.98 -11.08
CA ALA A 73 -5.78 -4.92 -10.74
C ALA A 73 -6.64 -5.88 -11.57
N ASP A 74 -6.29 -6.11 -12.84
CA ASP A 74 -6.95 -7.09 -13.70
C ASP A 74 -6.65 -8.52 -13.24
N GLY A 75 -5.40 -8.80 -12.86
CA GLY A 75 -5.02 -10.07 -12.24
C GLY A 75 -5.78 -10.35 -10.93
N LEU A 76 -6.00 -9.32 -10.10
CA LEU A 76 -6.84 -9.44 -8.91
C LEU A 76 -8.31 -9.71 -9.26
N ALA A 77 -8.87 -8.99 -10.24
CA ALA A 77 -10.26 -9.17 -10.64
C ALA A 77 -10.53 -10.59 -11.16
N ALA A 78 -9.55 -11.22 -11.81
CA ALA A 78 -9.67 -12.59 -12.32
C ALA A 78 -9.75 -13.67 -11.22
N VAL A 79 -9.29 -13.38 -10.00
CA VAL A 79 -9.26 -14.36 -8.88
C VAL A 79 -10.24 -14.06 -7.76
N LEU A 80 -10.83 -12.87 -7.75
CA LEU A 80 -11.80 -12.46 -6.74
C LEU A 80 -13.22 -12.94 -7.11
N PRO A 81 -14.11 -13.17 -6.12
CA PRO A 81 -15.48 -13.61 -6.39
C PRO A 81 -16.24 -12.63 -7.31
N PRO A 82 -17.19 -13.10 -8.16
CA PRO A 82 -17.94 -12.25 -9.08
C PRO A 82 -18.72 -11.10 -8.41
N CYS A 83 -19.05 -11.23 -7.12
CA CYS A 83 -19.70 -10.17 -6.34
C CYS A 83 -18.75 -9.03 -5.90
N THR A 84 -17.47 -9.11 -6.27
CA THR A 84 -16.47 -8.10 -5.92
C THR A 84 -16.62 -6.86 -6.79
N ARG A 85 -16.71 -5.70 -6.15
CA ARG A 85 -16.76 -4.40 -6.84
C ARG A 85 -15.38 -3.77 -6.85
N ARG A 86 -14.89 -3.39 -8.04
CA ARG A 86 -13.69 -2.56 -8.22
C ARG A 86 -14.11 -1.09 -8.33
N LEU A 87 -13.42 -0.22 -7.62
CA LEU A 87 -13.61 1.24 -7.69
C LEU A 87 -12.30 1.90 -8.15
N SER A 88 -12.39 2.91 -9.01
CA SER A 88 -11.26 3.77 -9.38
C SER A 88 -11.03 4.85 -8.31
N GLY A 89 -9.91 5.57 -8.36
CA GLY A 89 -9.58 6.60 -7.36
C GLY A 89 -10.70 7.62 -7.10
N ALA A 90 -11.30 8.19 -8.16
CA ALA A 90 -12.39 9.15 -8.03
C ALA A 90 -13.67 8.51 -7.46
N ALA A 91 -14.03 7.30 -7.90
CA ALA A 91 -15.20 6.58 -7.42
C ALA A 91 -15.03 6.05 -5.98
N GLY A 92 -13.80 5.72 -5.59
CA GLY A 92 -13.43 5.21 -4.28
C GLY A 92 -13.21 6.32 -3.25
N ALA A 93 -12.82 7.52 -3.67
CA ALA A 93 -12.65 8.67 -2.77
C ALA A 93 -13.93 8.94 -1.98
N ALA A 94 -15.08 8.94 -2.66
CA ALA A 94 -16.38 9.08 -2.03
C ALA A 94 -16.64 8.00 -0.96
N LEU A 95 -16.21 6.76 -1.17
CA LEU A 95 -16.38 5.67 -0.19
C LEU A 95 -15.47 5.86 1.04
N LEU A 96 -14.27 6.42 0.85
CA LEU A 96 -13.32 6.73 1.91
C LEU A 96 -13.72 7.98 2.71
N THR A 97 -14.39 8.94 2.08
CA THR A 97 -14.80 10.22 2.70
C THR A 97 -16.26 10.23 3.17
N ALA A 98 -17.14 9.36 2.65
CA ALA A 98 -18.57 9.31 3.00
C ALA A 98 -18.85 8.90 4.46
N ALA A 99 -17.83 8.48 5.20
CA ALA A 99 -17.96 8.10 6.60
C ALA A 99 -17.35 9.11 7.60
N GLN A 100 -16.88 10.29 7.16
CA GLN A 100 -16.20 11.24 8.06
C GLN A 100 -16.76 12.66 7.99
N ASP A 101 -17.71 12.95 8.89
CA ASP A 101 -17.84 14.27 9.53
C ASP A 101 -16.78 14.49 10.65
N GLY A 102 -15.79 13.60 10.75
CA GLY A 102 -14.75 13.65 11.78
C GLY A 102 -13.37 13.36 11.19
N SER A 103 -12.49 14.36 11.24
CA SER A 103 -11.08 14.21 10.87
C SER A 103 -10.43 12.98 11.52
N TYR A 104 -9.72 12.18 10.71
CA TYR A 104 -8.89 11.07 11.20
C TYR A 104 -7.67 11.52 12.04
N THR A 105 -7.42 12.83 12.15
CA THR A 105 -6.29 13.42 12.90
C THR A 105 -6.66 13.97 14.28
N ARG A 106 -7.84 13.67 14.85
CA ARG A 106 -8.06 13.98 16.27
C ARG A 106 -7.14 13.11 17.13
N ALA A 107 -5.94 13.64 17.42
CA ALA A 107 -5.15 13.22 18.55
C ALA A 107 -6.01 13.43 19.80
N SER A 108 -6.29 12.34 20.53
CA SER A 108 -6.89 12.44 21.85
C SER A 108 -5.86 13.12 22.75
N SER A 109 -6.10 14.38 23.08
CA SER A 109 -5.43 15.07 24.17
C SER A 109 -5.89 14.42 25.48
N ASN A 110 -4.96 13.80 26.20
CA ASN A 110 -5.09 13.50 27.62
C ASN A 110 -3.85 14.05 28.31
#